data_AF-A0A846CM39-F1
#
_entry.id   AF-A0A846CM39-F1
#
_cell.length_a   1.000
_cell.length_b   1.000
_cell.length_c   1.000
_cell.angle_alpha   90.00
_cell.angle_beta   90.00
_cell.angle_gamma   90.00
#
_symmetry.space_group_name_H-M   'P 1'
#
loop_
_entity.id
_entity.type
_entity.pdbx_description
1 polymer ?
#
loop_
_entity_poly.entity_id
_entity_poly.type
_entity_poly.pdbx_seq_one_letter_code
_entity_poly.pdbx_strand_id
1 'polypeptide(L)'
;MSAVVAAKVMETFLTPKHLFEIIACIEATIPFQPISKDGLNATERLYQKLKETNTKLNINLSYGEIYETVKKSVRLSNRDVSGFASPSSIFLDNTWNLLP
;
A
#
# COMPACT_ATOMS: atom_id res chain seq x y z
N MET A 1 6.08 -2.51 -7.63
CA MET A 1 5.46 -3.85 -7.81
C MET A 1 4.05 -3.69 -8.40
N SER A 2 3.56 -4.66 -9.18
CA SER A 2 2.19 -4.64 -9.72
C SER A 2 1.22 -5.40 -8.81
N ALA A 3 0.23 -4.70 -8.26
CA ALA A 3 -0.79 -5.30 -7.39
C ALA A 3 -1.62 -6.38 -8.11
N VAL A 4 -1.90 -6.19 -9.40
CA VAL A 4 -2.66 -7.15 -10.23
C VAL A 4 -1.90 -8.46 -10.38
N VAL A 5 -0.60 -8.39 -10.66
CA VAL A 5 0.26 -9.58 -10.79
C VAL A 5 0.35 -10.31 -9.45
N ALA A 6 0.60 -9.57 -8.35
CA ALA A 6 0.66 -10.14 -7.01
C ALA A 6 -0.64 -10.89 -6.65
N ALA A 7 -1.79 -10.27 -6.92
CA ALA A 7 -3.10 -10.88 -6.68
C ALA A 7 -3.26 -12.18 -7.47
N LYS A 8 -2.95 -12.16 -8.77
CA LYS A 8 -3.18 -13.32 -9.66
C LYS A 8 -2.26 -14.49 -9.35
N VAL A 9 -1.00 -14.23 -9.03
CA VAL A 9 -0.02 -15.28 -8.71
C VAL A 9 -0.32 -15.92 -7.35
N MET A 10 -0.84 -15.15 -6.40
CA MET A 10 -1.09 -15.63 -5.03
C MET A 10 -2.51 -16.16 -4.80
N GLU A 11 -3.42 -16.03 -5.78
CA GLU A 11 -4.84 -16.38 -5.61
C GLU A 11 -5.08 -17.84 -5.21
N THR A 12 -4.19 -18.76 -5.61
CA THR A 12 -4.30 -20.20 -5.28
C THR A 12 -3.77 -20.53 -3.89
N PHE A 13 -3.00 -19.63 -3.28
CA PHE A 13 -2.30 -19.88 -2.01
C PHE A 13 -2.88 -19.07 -0.85
N LEU A 14 -3.55 -17.96 -1.14
CA LEU A 14 -3.98 -16.99 -0.14
C LEU A 14 -5.49 -16.77 -0.19
N THR A 15 -6.08 -16.51 0.98
CA THR A 15 -7.49 -16.15 1.09
C THR A 15 -7.73 -14.76 0.50
N PRO A 16 -8.98 -14.44 0.09
CA PRO A 16 -9.34 -13.09 -0.35
C PRO A 16 -8.97 -11.99 0.65
N LYS A 17 -9.05 -12.29 1.95
CA LYS A 17 -8.63 -11.36 3.02
C LYS A 17 -7.13 -11.05 2.95
N HIS A 18 -6.28 -12.06 2.79
CA HIS A 18 -4.84 -11.84 2.66
C HIS A 18 -4.47 -11.10 1.38
N LEU A 19 -5.09 -11.45 0.24
CA LEU A 19 -4.88 -10.74 -1.02
C LEU A 19 -5.28 -9.26 -0.90
N PHE A 20 -6.38 -8.98 -0.24
CA PHE A 20 -6.84 -7.62 0.03
C PHE A 20 -5.82 -6.82 0.84
N GLU A 21 -5.26 -7.40 1.92
CA GLU A 21 -4.21 -6.74 2.71
C GLU A 21 -2.94 -6.47 1.87
N ILE A 22 -2.52 -7.44 1.06
CA ILE A 22 -1.32 -7.32 0.22
C ILE A 22 -1.50 -6.24 -0.85
N ILE A 23 -2.65 -6.22 -1.53
CA ILE A 23 -2.98 -5.20 -2.53
C ILE A 23 -2.98 -3.81 -1.88
N ALA A 24 -3.60 -3.67 -0.69
CA ALA A 24 -3.61 -2.42 0.05
C ALA A 24 -2.19 -1.91 0.37
N CYS A 25 -1.30 -2.82 0.77
CA CYS A 25 0.10 -2.53 1.03
C CYS A 25 0.83 -2.05 -0.22
N ILE A 26 0.64 -2.72 -1.37
CA ILE A 26 1.26 -2.33 -2.64
C ILE A 26 0.78 -0.96 -3.09
N GLU A 27 -0.54 -0.70 -3.05
CA GLU A 27 -1.11 0.60 -3.42
C GLU A 27 -0.57 1.73 -2.52
N ALA A 28 -0.41 1.47 -1.22
CA ALA A 28 0.14 2.45 -0.28
C ALA A 28 1.60 2.80 -0.55
N THR A 29 2.38 1.89 -1.15
CA THR A 29 3.80 2.15 -1.50
C THR A 29 3.99 3.03 -2.73
N ILE A 30 2.93 3.42 -3.45
CA ILE A 30 3.06 4.42 -4.52
C ILE A 30 3.32 5.78 -3.85
N PRO A 31 4.54 6.34 -3.95
CA PRO A 31 4.94 7.48 -3.13
C PRO A 31 4.42 8.81 -3.74
N PHE A 32 4.40 9.86 -2.91
CA PHE A 32 4.16 11.26 -3.33
C PHE A 32 2.87 11.49 -4.15
N GLN A 33 1.81 10.74 -3.85
CA GLN A 33 0.55 10.95 -4.54
C GLN A 33 -0.06 12.32 -4.17
N PRO A 34 -0.54 13.11 -5.15
CA PRO A 34 -1.18 14.39 -4.88
C PRO A 34 -2.51 14.19 -4.14
N ILE A 35 -2.95 15.25 -3.46
CA ILE A 35 -4.30 15.33 -2.87
C ILE A 35 -5.35 15.17 -3.99
N SER A 36 -6.43 14.44 -3.70
CA SER A 36 -7.55 14.27 -4.65
C SER A 36 -8.21 15.61 -5.01
N LYS A 37 -8.98 15.63 -6.10
CA LYS A 37 -9.89 16.75 -6.40
C LYS A 37 -10.87 17.02 -5.25
N ASP A 38 -11.23 15.97 -4.51
CA ASP A 38 -12.13 16.01 -3.35
C ASP A 38 -11.42 16.36 -2.02
N GLY A 39 -10.15 16.76 -2.06
CA GLY A 39 -9.38 17.15 -0.87
C GLY A 39 -8.80 15.98 -0.05
N LEU A 40 -8.97 14.73 -0.49
CA LEU A 40 -8.50 13.55 0.24
C LEU A 40 -7.01 13.26 0.03
N ASN A 41 -6.31 12.91 1.11
CA ASN A 41 -4.95 12.40 1.04
C ASN A 41 -4.90 10.94 0.57
N ALA A 42 -3.70 10.42 0.26
CA ALA A 42 -3.52 9.08 -0.27
C ALA A 42 -4.08 7.98 0.65
N THR A 43 -3.90 8.12 1.96
CA THR A 43 -4.36 7.17 2.97
C THR A 43 -5.89 7.15 3.08
N GLU A 44 -6.53 8.33 3.05
CA GLU A 44 -7.98 8.45 3.06
C GLU A 44 -8.61 7.84 1.80
N ARG A 45 -8.01 8.10 0.63
CA ARG A 45 -8.43 7.45 -0.62
C ARG A 45 -8.29 5.94 -0.55
N LEU A 46 -7.16 5.43 -0.04
CA LEU A 46 -6.97 4.00 0.15
C LEU A 46 -8.07 3.43 1.04
N TYR A 47 -8.34 4.08 2.16
CA TYR A 47 -9.39 3.64 3.08
C TYR A 47 -10.78 3.58 2.43
N GLN A 48 -11.17 4.61 1.65
CA GLN A 48 -12.43 4.61 0.91
C GLN A 48 -12.49 3.49 -0.13
N LYS A 49 -11.44 3.34 -0.95
CA LYS A 49 -11.34 2.25 -1.95
C LYS A 49 -11.47 0.87 -1.30
N LEU A 50 -10.85 0.65 -0.14
CA LEU A 50 -10.94 -0.61 0.59
C LEU A 50 -12.36 -0.86 1.11
N LYS A 51 -13.04 0.14 1.66
CA LYS A 51 -14.46 0.00 2.05
C LYS A 51 -15.34 -0.37 0.86
N GLU A 52 -15.20 0.33 -0.25
CA GLU A 52 -15.97 0.04 -1.46
C GLU A 52 -15.68 -1.37 -1.99
N THR A 53 -14.41 -1.76 -2.01
CA THR A 53 -13.98 -3.07 -2.53
C THR A 53 -14.46 -4.20 -1.63
N ASN A 54 -14.42 -4.04 -0.30
CA ASN A 54 -14.96 -5.01 0.65
C ASN A 54 -16.46 -5.27 0.40
N THR A 55 -17.23 -4.21 0.12
CA THR A 55 -18.65 -4.33 -0.24
C THR A 55 -18.84 -4.93 -1.63
N LYS A 56 -18.12 -4.45 -2.65
CA LYS A 56 -18.26 -4.92 -4.04
C LYS A 56 -17.90 -6.39 -4.22
N LEU A 57 -16.91 -6.88 -3.47
CA LEU A 57 -16.39 -8.25 -3.57
C LEU A 57 -16.87 -9.17 -2.45
N ASN A 58 -17.73 -8.70 -1.54
CA ASN A 58 -18.26 -9.46 -0.39
C ASN A 58 -17.17 -10.17 0.43
N ILE A 59 -16.06 -9.48 0.72
CA ILE A 59 -14.91 -10.04 1.46
C ILE A 59 -15.26 -10.24 2.95
N ASN A 60 -16.32 -9.57 3.44
CA ASN A 60 -16.82 -9.67 4.82
C ASN A 60 -15.80 -9.28 5.88
N LEU A 61 -15.00 -8.24 5.61
CA LEU A 61 -14.16 -7.59 6.62
C LEU A 61 -14.98 -6.60 7.44
N SER A 62 -14.73 -6.60 8.75
CA SER A 62 -15.21 -5.57 9.67
C SER A 62 -14.52 -4.23 9.43
N TYR A 63 -15.13 -3.15 9.92
CA TYR A 63 -14.52 -1.82 9.91
C TYR A 63 -13.15 -1.80 10.59
N GLY A 64 -13.01 -2.53 11.70
CA GLY A 64 -11.75 -2.66 12.43
C GLY A 64 -10.66 -3.35 11.61
N GLU A 65 -10.98 -4.44 10.91
CA GLU A 65 -10.01 -5.13 10.04
C GLU A 65 -9.55 -4.23 8.87
N ILE A 66 -10.46 -3.46 8.26
CA ILE A 66 -10.09 -2.50 7.20
C ILE A 66 -9.17 -1.41 7.76
N TYR A 67 -9.48 -0.87 8.93
CA TYR A 67 -8.66 0.15 9.57
C TYR A 67 -7.24 -0.37 9.91
N GLU A 68 -7.13 -1.58 10.46
CA GLU A 68 -5.83 -2.20 10.71
C GLU A 68 -5.07 -2.49 9.42
N THR A 69 -5.75 -2.88 8.35
CA THR A 69 -5.13 -3.04 7.01
C THR A 69 -4.51 -1.73 6.52
N VAL A 70 -5.22 -0.62 6.64
CA VAL A 70 -4.69 0.71 6.28
C VAL A 70 -3.48 1.06 7.14
N LYS A 71 -3.54 0.84 8.46
CA LYS A 71 -2.40 1.10 9.35
C LYS A 71 -1.16 0.29 8.98
N LYS A 72 -1.31 -1.00 8.69
CA LYS A 72 -0.21 -1.85 8.21
C LYS A 72 0.38 -1.28 6.91
N SER A 73 -0.48 -0.91 5.97
CA SER A 73 -0.08 -0.38 4.66
C SER A 73 0.70 0.94 4.77
N VAL A 74 0.25 1.87 5.63
CA VAL A 74 0.93 3.14 5.89
C VAL A 74 2.29 2.94 6.57
N ARG A 75 2.38 2.01 7.52
CA ARG A 75 3.67 1.68 8.16
C ARG A 75 4.67 1.13 7.14
N LEU A 76 4.21 0.28 6.23
CA LEU A 76 5.05 -0.25 5.16
C LEU A 76 5.50 0.85 4.21
N SER A 77 4.59 1.71 3.74
CA SER A 77 4.92 2.77 2.80
C SER A 77 5.88 3.80 3.39
N ASN A 78 5.70 4.18 4.66
CA ASN A 78 6.63 5.08 5.34
C ASN A 78 8.04 4.47 5.45
N ARG A 79 8.15 3.15 5.61
CA ARG A 79 9.44 2.46 5.60
C ARG A 79 10.05 2.40 4.20
N ASP A 80 9.22 2.20 3.18
CA ASP A 80 9.65 2.14 1.77
C ASP A 80 10.33 3.44 1.31
N VAL A 81 9.81 4.60 1.75
CA VAL A 81 10.40 5.91 1.45
C VAL A 81 11.34 6.45 2.54
N SER A 82 11.69 5.65 3.55
CA SER A 82 12.49 6.12 4.69
C SER A 82 13.86 6.69 4.29
N GLY A 83 14.44 6.21 3.20
CA GLY A 83 15.69 6.72 2.63
C GLY A 83 15.64 8.22 2.28
N PHE A 84 14.47 8.75 1.89
CA PHE A 84 14.31 10.17 1.55
C PHE A 84 14.46 11.11 2.76
N ALA A 85 14.37 10.58 3.98
CA ALA A 85 14.64 11.34 5.20
C ALA A 85 16.13 11.35 5.59
N SER A 86 16.98 10.59 4.89
CA SER A 86 18.41 10.51 5.18
C SER A 86 19.18 11.71 4.61
N PRO A 87 20.34 12.08 5.19
CA PRO A 87 21.28 13.01 4.57
C PRO A 87 21.59 12.61 3.13
N SER A 88 21.78 13.61 2.26
CA SER A 88 21.98 13.41 0.82
C SER A 88 23.15 12.48 0.49
N SER A 89 24.24 12.52 1.28
CA SER A 89 25.39 11.60 1.13
C SER A 89 24.99 10.14 1.34
N ILE A 90 24.28 9.85 2.43
CA ILE A 90 23.82 8.49 2.77
C ILE A 90 22.77 7.99 1.75
N PHE A 91 21.87 8.87 1.30
CA PHE A 91 20.89 8.53 0.27
C PHE A 91 21.55 8.18 -1.06
N LEU A 92 22.54 8.98 -1.49
CA LEU A 92 23.32 8.70 -2.68
C LEU A 92 24.08 7.37 -2.54
N ASP A 93 24.85 7.16 -1.47
CA ASP A 93 25.63 5.93 -1.27
C ASP A 93 24.75 4.67 -1.31
N ASN A 94 23.57 4.71 -0.70
CA ASN A 94 22.60 3.60 -0.74
C ASN A 94 21.98 3.39 -2.13
N THR A 95 21.81 4.45 -2.92
CA THR A 95 21.23 4.39 -4.26
C THR A 95 22.27 3.92 -5.30
N TRP A 96 23.52 4.34 -5.17
CA TRP A 96 24.61 3.97 -6.08
C TRP A 96 25.07 2.52 -5.88
N ASN A 97 24.97 1.96 -4.67
CA ASN A 97 25.19 0.52 -4.44
C ASN A 97 24.17 -0.40 -5.15
N LEU A 98 23.08 0.15 -5.70
CA LEU A 98 22.06 -0.59 -6.45
C LEU A 98 22.27 -0.56 -7.97
N LEU A 99 23.26 0.20 -8.46
CA LEU A 99 23.64 0.21 -9.87
C LEU A 99 24.81 -0.79 -10.08
N PRO A 100 24.69 -1.76 -11.00
CA PRO A 100 25.74 -2.73 -11.29
C PRO A 100 26.97 -2.12 -11.97
#